data_AF-A0A6A6G3H8-F1
#
_entry.id   AF-A0A6A6G3H8-F1
#
_cell.length_a   1.000
_cell.length_b   1.000
_cell.length_c   1.000
_cell.angle_alpha   90.00
_cell.angle_beta   90.00
_cell.angle_gamma   90.00
#
_symmetry.space_group_name_H-M   'P 1'
#
loop_
_entity.id
_entity.type
_entity.pdbx_description
1 polymer ?
#
loop_
_entity_poly.entity_id
_entity_poly.type
_entity_poly.pdbx_seq_one_letter_code
_entity_poly.pdbx_strand_id
1 'polypeptide(L)' 'HGTTTATPAHHHKRRPSIGDKVSGGLMKLRGSLTRRPGLKAAGTRRMHGTDGRGA' A
#
# COMPACT_ATOMS: atom_id res chain seq x y z
N HIS A 1 3.43 -21.61 30.53
CA HIS A 1 2.57 -21.56 29.33
C HIS A 1 1.95 -20.17 29.24
N GLY A 2 2.43 -19.32 28.32
CA GLY A 2 1.85 -18.00 28.07
C GLY A 2 0.88 -18.07 26.90
N THR A 3 -0.41 -17.86 27.16
CA THR A 3 -1.45 -17.80 26.12
C THR A 3 -1.46 -16.41 25.50
N THR A 4 -0.91 -16.29 24.30
CA THR A 4 -1.04 -15.07 23.48
C THR A 4 -2.45 -15.01 22.91
N THR A 5 -3.34 -14.24 23.54
CA THR A 5 -4.66 -13.94 23.01
C THR A 5 -4.50 -13.01 21.80
N ALA A 6 -4.48 -13.57 20.59
CA ALA A 6 -4.56 -12.78 19.37
C ALA A 6 -5.94 -12.12 19.32
N THR A 7 -6.01 -10.83 19.60
CA THR A 7 -7.22 -10.02 19.38
C THR A 7 -7.61 -10.11 17.91
N PRO A 8 -8.91 -10.26 17.59
CA PRO A 8 -9.35 -10.23 16.20
C PRO A 8 -9.05 -8.82 15.66
N ALA A 9 -8.05 -8.71 14.79
CA ALA A 9 -7.85 -7.50 14.01
C ALA A 9 -9.14 -7.30 13.21
N HIS A 10 -9.95 -6.31 13.60
CA HIS A 10 -11.03 -5.84 12.77
C HIS A 10 -10.37 -5.35 11.48
N HIS A 11 -10.34 -6.22 10.46
CA HIS A 11 -9.89 -5.89 9.12
C HIS A 11 -10.88 -4.89 8.53
N HIS A 12 -10.80 -3.64 8.99
CA HIS A 12 -11.36 -2.51 8.28
C HIS A 12 -10.63 -2.54 6.95
N LYS A 13 -11.28 -3.05 5.90
CA LYS A 13 -10.82 -2.89 4.51
C LYS A 13 -10.58 -1.39 4.33
N ARG A 14 -9.33 -0.97 4.55
CA ARG A 14 -8.94 0.43 4.48
C ARG A 14 -9.08 0.76 3.01
N ARG A 15 -10.17 1.47 2.67
CA ARG A 15 -10.32 1.99 1.31
C ARG A 15 -9.07 2.82 1.05
N PRO A 16 -8.33 2.58 -0.06
CA PRO A 16 -7.15 3.37 -0.37
C PRO A 16 -7.54 4.84 -0.32
N SER A 17 -6.95 5.56 0.63
CA SER A 17 -7.31 6.94 0.91
C SER A 17 -6.88 7.81 -0.27
N ILE A 18 -7.46 9.00 -0.42
CA ILE A 18 -7.05 9.94 -1.48
C ILE A 18 -5.53 10.20 -1.40
N GLY A 19 -4.97 10.26 -0.18
CA GLY A 19 -3.52 10.38 0.05
C GLY A 19 -2.71 9.17 -0.47
N ASP A 20 -3.23 7.95 -0.34
CA ASP A 20 -2.57 6.75 -0.87
C ASP A 20 -2.55 6.75 -2.40
N LYS A 21 -3.61 7.25 -3.04
CA LYS A 21 -3.68 7.40 -4.49
C LYS A 21 -2.70 8.46 -5.00
N VAL A 22 -2.63 9.62 -4.35
CA VAL A 22 -1.68 10.69 -4.71
C VAL A 22 -0.23 10.22 -4.50
N SER A 23 0.06 9.59 -3.36
CA SER A 23 1.38 9.02 -3.06
C SER A 23 1.76 7.90 -4.04
N GLY A 24 0.80 7.05 -4.41
CA GLY A 24 1.00 6.01 -5.41
C GLY A 24 1.24 6.57 -6.81
N GLY A 25 0.51 7.62 -7.20
CA GLY A 25 0.70 8.35 -8.44
C GLY A 25 2.09 9.00 -8.52
N LEU A 26 2.55 9.62 -7.44
CA LEU A 26 3.89 10.22 -7.36
C LEU A 26 5.00 9.16 -7.40
N MET A 27 4.84 8.03 -6.71
CA MET A 27 5.77 6.90 -6.83
C MET A 27 5.82 6.35 -8.26
N LYS A 28 4.66 6.27 -8.93
CA LYS A 28 4.58 5.86 -10.33
C LYS A 28 5.31 6.83 -11.25
N LEU A 29 5.06 8.13 -11.08
CA LEU A 29 5.71 9.19 -11.83
C LEU A 29 7.23 9.16 -11.64
N ARG A 30 7.69 9.09 -10.38
CA ARG A 30 9.11 9.00 -10.03
C ARG A 30 9.76 7.75 -10.62
N GLY A 31 9.10 6.60 -10.54
CA GLY A 31 9.58 5.35 -11.12
C GLY A 31 9.67 5.40 -12.65
N SER A 32 8.74 6.07 -13.31
CA SER A 32 8.78 6.28 -14.76
C SER A 32 9.91 7.22 -15.16
N LEU A 33 10.06 8.35 -14.46
CA LEU A 33 11.06 9.38 -14.77
C LEU A 33 12.49 8.89 -14.49
N THR A 34 12.70 8.16 -13.40
CA THR A 34 14.02 7.63 -13.00
C THR A 34 14.36 6.28 -13.64
N ARG A 35 13.50 5.75 -14.54
CA ARG A 35 13.62 4.40 -15.12
C ARG A 35 13.77 3.30 -14.06
N ARG A 36 13.05 3.43 -12.93
CA ARG A 36 13.01 2.46 -11.82
C ARG A 36 11.66 1.71 -11.82
N PRO A 37 11.56 0.55 -12.48
CA PRO A 37 10.29 -0.19 -12.61
C PRO A 37 9.70 -0.63 -11.26
N GLY A 38 10.54 -0.90 -10.26
CA GLY A 38 10.08 -1.25 -8.90
C GLY A 38 9.28 -0.13 -8.22
N LEU A 39 9.67 1.13 -8.41
CA LEU A 39 8.94 2.29 -7.88
C LEU A 39 7.63 2.53 -8.67
N LYS A 40 7.66 2.30 -9.98
CA LYS A 40 6.46 2.34 -10.83
C LYS A 40 5.41 1.33 -10.35
N ALA A 41 5.84 0.08 -10.15
CA ALA A 41 4.98 -1.00 -9.69
C ALA A 41 4.50 -0.81 -8.24
N ALA A 42 5.34 -0.27 -7.35
CA ALA A 42 4.92 0.08 -5.99
C ALA A 42 3.85 1.17 -5.99
N GLY A 43 4.01 2.21 -6.83
CA GLY A 43 3.01 3.26 -7.01
C GLY A 43 1.68 2.73 -7.52
N THR A 44 1.71 1.86 -8.53
CA THR A 44 0.52 1.17 -9.05
C THR A 44 -0.16 0.32 -7.98
N ARG A 45 0.59 -0.51 -7.23
CA ARG A 45 0.02 -1.33 -6.14
C ARG A 45 -0.67 -0.49 -5.07
N ARG A 46 -0.07 0.65 -4.71
CA ARG A 46 -0.64 1.59 -3.73
C ARG A 46 -1.93 2.25 -4.24
N MET A 47 -1.97 2.65 -5.51
CA MET A 47 -3.19 3.21 -6.12
C MET A 47 -4.33 2.17 -6.20
N HIS A 48 -3.99 0.90 -6.43
CA HIS A 48 -4.97 -0.20 -6.47
C HIS A 48 -5.30 -0.77 -5.08
N GLY A 49 -4.64 -0.31 -4.01
CA GLY A 49 -4.79 -0.85 -2.67
C GLY A 49 -4.27 -2.28 -2.50
N THR A 50 -3.37 -2.73 -3.40
CA THR A 50 -2.73 -4.05 -3.38
C THR A 50 -1.28 -4.00 -2.86
N ASP A 51 -0.84 -2.87 -2.29
CA ASP A 51 0.49 -2.73 -1.68
C ASP A 51 0.59 -3.35 -0.27
N GLY A 52 -0.43 -4.08 0.18
CA GLY A 52 -0.40 -4.87 1.42
C GLY A 52 -0.43 -4.05 2.71
N ARG A 53 -0.54 -2.71 2.65
CA ARG A 53 -0.69 -1.84 3.82
C ARG A 53 -2.15 -1.78 4.27
N GLY A 54 -2.59 -2.86 4.91
CA GLY A 54 -3.93 -2.97 5.48
C GLY A 54 -4.36 -4.39 5.85
N ALA A 55 -3.39 -5.28 6.07
CA ALA A 55 -3.57 -6.52 6.84
C ALA A 55 -3.25 -6.24 8.31
#